data_AF-A0A2K9EXP8-F1
#
_entry.id   AF-A0A2K9EXP8-F1
#
_cell.length_a   1.000
_cell.length_b   1.000
_cell.length_c   1.000
_cell.angle_alpha   90.00
_cell.angle_beta   90.00
_cell.angle_gamma   90.00
#
_symmetry.space_group_name_H-M   'P 1'
#
loop_
_entity.id
_entity.type
_entity.pdbx_description
1 polymer ?
#
loop_
_entity_poly.entity_id
_entity_poly.type
_entity_poly.pdbx_seq_one_letter_code
_entity_poly.pdbx_strand_id
1 'polypeptide(L)'
;MVTPDPAVPAPAAAPAATVAALRASVEAGLAPEAREWLAAALADAAAGTPGPSAGLLAWEAHFAAARRRAGAGAADAVRVLILHAARADEQVATRVYDRGDAAERRAVLRALPHLGPGPGAVPLIEDALRTNDTRLVAAALGPYAAEHLGDHAWRQAVLKCLFTGVPADEIAGLADRAAGDGELARMLDDYARERTAAGRAVPADLDRILALTRQEV
;
A
#
# COMPACT_ATOMS: atom_id res chain seq x y z
N MET A 1 -45.71 12.58 10.59
CA MET A 1 -44.96 11.37 10.22
C MET A 1 -43.93 11.80 9.18
N VAL A 2 -42.68 11.98 9.60
CA VAL A 2 -41.56 12.25 8.69
C VAL A 2 -40.98 10.90 8.30
N THR A 3 -41.05 10.55 7.02
CA THR A 3 -40.32 9.43 6.44
C THR A 3 -38.83 9.79 6.37
N PRO A 4 -37.92 8.89 6.78
CA PRO A 4 -36.49 9.11 6.57
C PRO A 4 -36.15 8.96 5.08
N ASP A 5 -35.27 9.83 4.61
CA ASP A 5 -34.64 9.80 3.29
C ASP A 5 -33.75 8.53 3.19
N PRO A 6 -33.71 7.80 2.05
CA PRO A 6 -32.84 6.64 1.94
C PRO A 6 -31.39 7.12 1.93
N ALA A 7 -30.59 6.57 2.85
CA ALA A 7 -29.16 6.80 2.94
C ALA A 7 -28.50 6.60 1.56
N VAL A 8 -27.90 7.67 1.05
CA VAL A 8 -27.02 7.62 -0.12
C VAL A 8 -25.85 6.71 0.26
N PRO A 9 -25.59 5.60 -0.47
CA PRO A 9 -24.45 4.76 -0.16
C PRO A 9 -23.17 5.58 -0.35
N ALA A 10 -22.32 5.58 0.68
CA ALA A 10 -21.01 6.20 0.65
C ALA A 10 -20.21 5.69 -0.57
N PRO A 11 -19.44 6.55 -1.26
CA PRO A 11 -18.60 6.11 -2.35
C PRO A 11 -17.55 5.14 -1.80
N ALA A 12 -17.64 3.88 -2.22
CA ALA A 12 -16.65 2.87 -1.87
C ALA A 12 -15.25 3.35 -2.30
N ALA A 13 -14.28 3.24 -1.38
CA ALA A 13 -12.85 3.37 -1.70
C ALA A 13 -12.57 2.67 -3.03
N ALA A 14 -11.91 3.37 -3.96
CA ALA A 14 -11.66 2.85 -5.29
C ALA A 14 -11.07 1.43 -5.17
N PRO A 15 -11.75 0.41 -5.74
CA PRO A 15 -11.33 -0.96 -5.54
C PRO A 15 -9.90 -1.10 -6.07
N ALA A 16 -9.02 -1.71 -5.28
CA ALA A 16 -7.72 -2.11 -5.78
C ALA A 16 -7.93 -2.81 -7.12
N ALA A 17 -7.22 -2.37 -8.17
CA ALA A 17 -7.37 -2.96 -9.50
C ALA A 17 -7.29 -4.48 -9.37
N THR A 18 -8.27 -5.19 -9.96
CA THR A 18 -8.29 -6.65 -9.86
C THR A 18 -6.95 -7.22 -10.32
N VAL A 19 -6.52 -8.33 -9.73
CA VAL A 19 -5.24 -8.96 -10.12
C VAL A 19 -5.18 -9.25 -11.62
N ALA A 20 -6.33 -9.59 -12.23
CA ALA A 20 -6.47 -9.78 -13.67
C ALA A 20 -6.21 -8.48 -14.46
N ALA A 21 -6.78 -7.35 -14.03
CA ALA A 21 -6.54 -6.04 -14.67
C ALA A 21 -5.08 -5.59 -14.50
N LEU A 22 -4.50 -5.78 -13.31
CA LEU A 22 -3.08 -5.53 -13.06
C LEU A 22 -2.20 -6.34 -14.01
N ARG A 23 -2.49 -7.64 -14.15
CA ARG A 23 -1.77 -8.53 -15.07
C ARG A 23 -1.85 -8.05 -16.52
N ALA A 24 -3.06 -7.76 -17.00
CA ALA A 24 -3.25 -7.28 -18.37
C ALA A 24 -2.49 -5.97 -18.63
N SER A 25 -2.52 -5.03 -17.69
CA SER A 25 -1.78 -3.77 -17.80
C SER A 25 -0.27 -3.97 -17.82
N VAL A 26 0.27 -4.88 -17.00
CA VAL A 26 1.70 -5.21 -16.98
C VAL A 26 2.09 -5.85 -18.31
N GLU A 27 1.37 -6.88 -18.75
CA GLU A 27 1.67 -7.60 -19.99
C GLU A 27 1.65 -6.67 -21.21
N ALA A 28 0.71 -5.72 -21.30
CA ALA A 28 0.65 -4.74 -22.38
C ALA A 28 1.91 -3.85 -22.48
N GLY A 29 2.59 -3.60 -21.36
CA GLY A 29 3.80 -2.77 -21.31
C GLY A 29 5.12 -3.55 -21.44
N LEU A 30 5.08 -4.88 -21.47
CA LEU A 30 6.28 -5.72 -21.47
C LEU A 30 6.71 -6.16 -22.88
N ALA A 31 8.03 -6.20 -23.08
CA ALA A 31 8.66 -6.85 -24.22
C ALA A 31 8.28 -8.35 -24.29
N PRO A 32 8.26 -8.98 -25.48
CA PRO A 32 7.88 -10.39 -25.64
C PRO A 32 8.62 -11.34 -24.69
N GLU A 33 9.94 -11.20 -24.57
CA GLU A 33 10.79 -12.05 -23.74
C GLU A 33 10.48 -11.90 -22.24
N ALA A 34 10.14 -10.68 -21.82
CA ALA A 34 9.74 -10.40 -20.44
C ALA A 34 8.34 -10.96 -20.14
N ARG A 35 7.42 -10.96 -21.12
CA ARG A 35 6.10 -11.60 -20.99
C ARG A 35 6.20 -13.12 -20.89
N GLU A 36 7.02 -13.74 -21.73
CA GLU A 36 7.26 -15.19 -21.67
C GLU A 36 7.86 -15.59 -20.33
N TRP A 37 8.85 -14.83 -19.84
CA TRP A 37 9.41 -15.04 -18.52
C TRP A 37 8.37 -14.86 -17.40
N LEU A 38 7.53 -13.81 -17.47
CA LEU A 38 6.48 -13.59 -16.47
C LEU A 38 5.49 -14.75 -16.45
N ALA A 39 5.05 -15.24 -17.62
CA ALA A 39 4.15 -16.38 -17.71
C ALA A 39 4.74 -17.64 -17.05
N ALA A 40 6.02 -17.94 -17.30
CA ALA A 40 6.72 -19.03 -16.65
C ALA A 40 6.85 -18.84 -15.13
N ALA A 41 7.21 -17.62 -14.69
CA ALA A 41 7.33 -17.29 -13.27
C ALA A 41 6.02 -17.46 -12.50
N LEU A 42 4.89 -17.06 -13.11
CA LEU A 42 3.56 -17.24 -12.51
C LEU A 42 3.14 -18.72 -12.49
N ALA A 43 3.50 -19.50 -13.50
CA ALA A 43 3.26 -20.94 -13.51
C ALA A 43 4.05 -21.65 -12.41
N ASP A 44 5.34 -21.33 -12.26
CA ASP A 44 6.19 -21.86 -11.20
C ASP A 44 5.67 -21.50 -9.79
N ALA A 45 5.20 -20.26 -9.64
CA ALA A 45 4.60 -19.78 -8.39
C ALA A 45 3.33 -20.57 -8.03
N ALA A 46 2.41 -20.73 -9.00
CA ALA A 46 1.17 -21.47 -8.79
C ALA A 46 1.41 -22.97 -8.53
N ALA A 47 2.44 -23.55 -9.13
CA ALA A 47 2.79 -24.96 -8.97
C ALA A 47 3.57 -25.26 -7.68
N GLY A 48 4.10 -24.24 -6.99
CA GLY A 48 5.02 -24.44 -5.87
C GLY A 48 6.31 -25.15 -6.29
N THR A 49 6.83 -24.86 -7.49
CA THR A 49 8.02 -25.51 -8.05
C THR A 49 9.22 -25.35 -7.10
N PRO A 50 9.97 -26.42 -6.81
CA PRO A 50 11.21 -26.33 -6.01
C PRO A 50 12.22 -25.37 -6.64
N GLY A 51 12.86 -24.57 -5.80
CA GLY A 51 13.88 -23.61 -6.20
C GLY A 51 15.27 -24.22 -6.42
N PRO A 52 16.24 -23.40 -6.84
CA PRO A 52 17.61 -23.85 -7.13
C PRO A 52 18.42 -24.25 -5.89
N SER A 53 17.90 -23.98 -4.68
CA SER A 53 18.54 -24.33 -3.41
C SER A 53 17.52 -25.03 -2.51
N ALA A 54 18.02 -25.96 -1.68
CA ALA A 54 17.18 -26.73 -0.77
C ALA A 54 16.34 -25.81 0.14
N GLY A 55 15.02 -26.05 0.17
CA GLY A 55 14.08 -25.30 0.99
C GLY A 55 13.59 -23.97 0.42
N LEU A 56 14.06 -23.55 -0.76
CA LEU A 56 13.51 -22.39 -1.48
C LEU A 56 12.52 -22.85 -2.56
N LEU A 57 11.55 -22.00 -2.87
CA LEU A 57 10.64 -22.17 -4.01
C LEU A 57 11.12 -21.30 -5.17
N ALA A 58 10.90 -21.77 -6.41
CA ALA A 58 11.37 -21.09 -7.62
C ALA A 58 10.83 -19.65 -7.72
N TRP A 59 9.62 -19.41 -7.21
CA TRP A 59 9.01 -18.08 -7.22
C TRP A 59 9.80 -17.04 -6.41
N GLU A 60 10.53 -17.42 -5.36
CA GLU A 60 11.35 -16.47 -4.59
C GLU A 60 12.50 -15.92 -5.45
N ALA A 61 13.09 -16.77 -6.29
CA ALA A 61 14.11 -16.34 -7.25
C ALA A 61 13.51 -15.44 -8.35
N HIS A 62 12.30 -15.74 -8.82
CA HIS A 62 11.59 -14.89 -9.78
C HIS A 62 11.22 -13.53 -9.19
N PHE A 63 10.79 -13.51 -7.92
CA PHE A 63 10.46 -12.30 -7.17
C PHE A 63 11.68 -11.37 -7.05
N ALA A 64 12.84 -11.91 -6.70
CA ALA A 64 14.09 -11.16 -6.67
C ALA A 64 14.52 -10.67 -8.07
N ALA A 65 14.32 -11.50 -9.10
CA ALA A 65 14.71 -11.19 -10.48
C ALA A 65 13.77 -10.19 -11.20
N ALA A 66 12.60 -9.87 -10.64
CA ALA A 66 11.55 -9.09 -11.30
C ALA A 66 12.06 -7.80 -11.97
N ARG A 67 12.84 -6.98 -11.25
CA ARG A 67 13.40 -5.74 -11.82
C ARG A 67 14.31 -5.99 -13.02
N ARG A 68 15.15 -7.03 -12.95
CA ARG A 68 16.08 -7.37 -14.04
C ARG A 68 15.36 -7.90 -15.28
N ARG A 69 14.23 -8.58 -15.08
CA ARG A 69 13.50 -9.29 -16.16
C ARG A 69 12.40 -8.43 -16.78
N ALA A 70 11.73 -7.60 -15.98
CA ALA A 70 10.59 -6.80 -16.40
C ALA A 70 10.85 -5.28 -16.37
N GLY A 71 12.03 -4.85 -15.91
CA GLY A 71 12.41 -3.45 -15.79
C GLY A 71 11.89 -2.79 -14.51
N ALA A 72 12.41 -1.59 -14.20
CA ALA A 72 12.11 -0.90 -12.95
C ALA A 72 10.64 -0.46 -12.83
N GLY A 73 10.01 -0.07 -13.95
CA GLY A 73 8.62 0.40 -13.96
C GLY A 73 7.58 -0.68 -13.67
N ALA A 74 7.85 -1.94 -14.05
CA ALA A 74 6.92 -3.05 -13.85
C ALA A 74 7.28 -3.96 -12.66
N ALA A 75 8.46 -3.76 -12.04
CA ALA A 75 9.00 -4.67 -11.03
C ALA A 75 8.04 -4.93 -9.86
N ASP A 76 7.42 -3.87 -9.32
CA ASP A 76 6.53 -4.01 -8.16
C ASP A 76 5.25 -4.76 -8.53
N ALA A 77 4.64 -4.42 -9.67
CA ALA A 77 3.43 -5.09 -10.15
C ALA A 77 3.69 -6.57 -10.46
N VAL A 78 4.82 -6.89 -11.10
CA VAL A 78 5.25 -8.28 -11.32
C VAL A 78 5.41 -9.05 -10.01
N ARG A 79 6.02 -8.43 -9.00
CA ARG A 79 6.18 -9.05 -7.67
C ARG A 79 4.84 -9.29 -6.98
N VAL A 80 3.88 -8.36 -7.09
CA VAL A 80 2.50 -8.56 -6.61
C VAL A 80 1.87 -9.77 -7.31
N LEU A 81 2.00 -9.88 -8.63
CA LEU A 81 1.47 -11.02 -9.40
C LEU A 81 2.11 -12.35 -8.97
N ILE A 82 3.43 -12.37 -8.73
CA ILE A 82 4.15 -13.57 -8.27
C ILE A 82 3.67 -13.99 -6.88
N LEU A 83 3.58 -13.05 -5.91
CA LEU A 83 3.09 -13.36 -4.56
C LEU A 83 1.64 -13.87 -4.57
N HIS A 84 0.79 -13.27 -5.40
CA HIS A 84 -0.60 -13.71 -5.55
C HIS A 84 -0.68 -15.10 -6.18
N ALA A 85 0.08 -15.37 -7.25
CA ALA A 85 0.14 -16.69 -7.88
C ALA A 85 0.69 -17.77 -6.93
N ALA A 86 1.67 -17.43 -6.09
CA ALA A 86 2.20 -18.30 -5.05
C ALA A 86 1.24 -18.52 -3.87
N ARG A 87 0.10 -17.80 -3.85
CA ARG A 87 -0.89 -17.82 -2.75
C ARG A 87 -0.21 -17.53 -1.41
N ALA A 88 0.68 -16.54 -1.40
CA ALA A 88 1.43 -16.15 -0.22
C ALA A 88 0.48 -15.78 0.92
N ASP A 89 0.59 -16.50 2.03
CA ASP A 89 -0.11 -16.18 3.27
C ASP A 89 0.65 -15.10 4.06
N GLU A 90 0.13 -14.75 5.24
CA GLU A 90 0.75 -13.81 6.17
C GLU A 90 2.20 -14.19 6.50
N GLN A 91 2.48 -15.47 6.75
CA GLN A 91 3.82 -15.92 7.13
C GLN A 91 4.82 -15.77 5.99
N VAL A 92 4.40 -16.10 4.76
CA VAL A 92 5.21 -15.89 3.56
C VAL A 92 5.43 -14.40 3.32
N ALA A 93 4.38 -13.58 3.39
CA ALA A 93 4.49 -12.13 3.20
C ALA A 93 5.46 -11.50 4.20
N THR A 94 5.32 -11.83 5.49
CA THR A 94 6.21 -11.37 6.56
C THR A 94 7.66 -11.81 6.32
N ARG A 95 7.89 -13.09 5.99
CA ARG A 95 9.23 -13.60 5.69
C ARG A 95 9.90 -12.86 4.53
N VAL A 96 9.17 -12.63 3.44
CA VAL A 96 9.70 -11.92 2.26
C VAL A 96 9.98 -10.46 2.60
N TYR A 97 9.10 -9.83 3.38
CA TYR A 97 9.28 -8.45 3.84
C TYR A 97 10.54 -8.31 4.71
N ASP A 98 10.70 -9.16 5.72
CA ASP A 98 11.81 -9.08 6.68
C ASP A 98 13.19 -9.27 6.04
N ARG A 99 13.25 -10.06 4.97
CA ARG A 99 14.50 -10.36 4.24
C ARG A 99 14.73 -9.45 3.04
N GLY A 100 13.70 -8.72 2.62
CA GLY A 100 13.70 -7.98 1.36
C GLY A 100 14.37 -6.62 1.46
N ASP A 101 14.87 -6.14 0.33
CA ASP A 101 15.28 -4.74 0.19
C ASP A 101 14.07 -3.78 0.18
N ALA A 102 14.33 -2.46 0.14
CA ALA A 102 13.25 -1.46 0.15
C ALA A 102 12.27 -1.59 -1.03
N ALA A 103 12.69 -2.10 -2.20
CA ALA A 103 11.81 -2.31 -3.33
C ALA A 103 10.97 -3.59 -3.17
N GLU A 104 11.56 -4.64 -2.60
CA GLU A 104 10.89 -5.90 -2.29
C GLU A 104 9.85 -5.73 -1.18
N ARG A 105 10.22 -5.04 -0.09
CA ARG A 105 9.30 -4.65 0.98
C ARG A 105 8.14 -3.83 0.44
N ARG A 106 8.40 -2.85 -0.42
CA ARG A 106 7.35 -2.05 -1.08
C ARG A 106 6.39 -2.91 -1.89
N ALA A 107 6.90 -3.91 -2.60
CA ALA A 107 6.06 -4.83 -3.37
C ALA A 107 5.22 -5.73 -2.46
N VAL A 108 5.73 -6.19 -1.32
CA VAL A 108 4.94 -6.93 -0.33
C VAL A 108 3.78 -6.08 0.19
N LEU A 109 4.04 -4.83 0.61
CA LEU A 109 3.00 -3.91 1.10
C LEU A 109 1.87 -3.72 0.06
N ARG A 110 2.24 -3.56 -1.21
CA ARG A 110 1.28 -3.45 -2.33
C ARG A 110 0.53 -4.75 -2.63
N ALA A 111 1.07 -5.91 -2.25
CA ALA A 111 0.43 -7.19 -2.47
C ALA A 111 -0.65 -7.50 -1.42
N LEU A 112 -0.54 -6.97 -0.20
CA LEU A 112 -1.45 -7.24 0.92
C LEU A 112 -2.95 -7.20 0.58
N PRO A 113 -3.50 -6.16 -0.11
CA PRO A 113 -4.92 -6.12 -0.46
C PRO A 113 -5.35 -7.24 -1.42
N HIS A 114 -4.41 -7.89 -2.11
CA HIS A 114 -4.65 -8.99 -3.05
C HIS A 114 -4.42 -10.38 -2.43
N LEU A 115 -3.77 -10.44 -1.26
CA LEU A 115 -3.50 -11.69 -0.54
C LEU A 115 -4.56 -11.97 0.53
N GLY A 116 -5.19 -10.92 1.08
CA GLY A 116 -6.20 -11.05 2.12
C GLY A 116 -5.70 -11.72 3.40
N PRO A 117 -4.55 -11.31 3.99
CA PRO A 117 -3.99 -11.98 5.19
C PRO A 117 -4.79 -11.70 6.48
N GLY A 118 -5.93 -11.01 6.40
CA GLY A 118 -6.62 -10.48 7.58
C GLY A 118 -5.74 -9.44 8.30
N PRO A 119 -6.01 -9.14 9.60
CA PRO A 119 -5.26 -8.12 10.34
C PRO A 119 -3.82 -8.53 10.70
N GLY A 120 -3.41 -9.78 10.45
CA GLY A 120 -2.11 -10.31 10.87
C GLY A 120 -0.90 -9.60 10.24
N ALA A 121 -1.08 -8.95 9.08
CA ALA A 121 -0.01 -8.20 8.42
C ALA A 121 0.10 -6.72 8.83
N VAL A 122 -0.69 -6.24 9.81
CA VAL A 122 -0.57 -4.86 10.35
C VAL A 122 0.85 -4.52 10.83
N PRO A 123 1.61 -5.42 11.48
CA PRO A 123 2.99 -5.11 11.88
C PRO A 123 3.91 -4.71 10.71
N LEU A 124 3.66 -5.20 9.49
CA LEU A 124 4.43 -4.80 8.30
C LEU A 124 4.16 -3.34 7.91
N ILE A 125 2.91 -2.90 8.06
CA ILE A 125 2.48 -1.51 7.85
C ILE A 125 3.15 -0.61 8.88
N GLU A 126 3.05 -0.98 10.16
CA GLU A 126 3.64 -0.21 11.26
C GLU A 126 5.15 -0.08 11.12
N ASP A 127 5.85 -1.15 10.75
CA ASP A 127 7.29 -1.11 10.50
C ASP A 127 7.64 -0.19 9.31
N ALA A 128 6.92 -0.30 8.19
CA ALA A 128 7.12 0.59 7.05
C ALA A 128 6.93 2.07 7.42
N LEU A 129 5.92 2.35 8.25
CA LEU A 129 5.61 3.67 8.79
C LEU A 129 6.64 4.18 9.80
N ARG A 130 7.56 3.35 10.32
CA ARG A 130 8.70 3.82 11.13
C ARG A 130 9.87 4.32 10.28
N THR A 131 9.94 3.93 9.01
CA THR A 131 11.02 4.35 8.09
C THR A 131 10.81 5.77 7.55
N ASN A 132 11.86 6.44 7.05
CA ASN A 132 11.74 7.71 6.32
C ASN A 132 11.76 7.52 4.78
N ASP A 133 11.69 6.28 4.28
CA ASP A 133 11.57 6.03 2.84
C ASP A 133 10.14 6.34 2.41
N THR A 134 9.96 7.47 1.73
CA THR A 134 8.64 7.94 1.28
C THR A 134 7.92 6.93 0.38
N ARG A 135 8.67 6.07 -0.32
CA ARG A 135 8.08 5.04 -1.19
C ARG A 135 7.52 3.87 -0.37
N LEU A 136 8.11 3.56 0.78
CA LEU A 136 7.57 2.58 1.72
C LEU A 136 6.37 3.16 2.49
N VAL A 137 6.47 4.42 2.93
CA VAL A 137 5.36 5.11 3.61
C VAL A 137 4.12 5.19 2.71
N ALA A 138 4.29 5.60 1.44
CA ALA A 138 3.19 5.63 0.47
C ALA A 138 2.58 4.25 0.24
N ALA A 139 3.41 3.21 0.03
CA ALA A 139 2.90 1.86 -0.15
C ALA A 139 2.20 1.28 1.10
N ALA A 140 2.66 1.65 2.30
CA ALA A 140 2.05 1.23 3.55
C ALA A 140 0.67 1.84 3.74
N LEU A 141 0.41 3.04 3.22
CA LEU A 141 -0.89 3.73 3.34
C LEU A 141 -1.89 3.38 2.23
N GLY A 142 -1.68 2.25 1.55
CA GLY A 142 -2.62 1.69 0.59
C GLY A 142 -3.87 1.06 1.23
N PRO A 143 -4.73 0.40 0.42
CA PRO A 143 -6.04 -0.09 0.85
C PRO A 143 -6.03 -0.99 2.10
N TYR A 144 -4.99 -1.81 2.26
CA TYR A 144 -4.86 -2.67 3.44
C TYR A 144 -4.77 -1.87 4.75
N ALA A 145 -4.05 -0.73 4.77
CA ALA A 145 -4.01 0.12 5.95
C ALA A 145 -5.30 0.89 6.17
N ALA A 146 -6.00 1.28 5.09
CA ALA A 146 -7.31 1.92 5.22
C ALA A 146 -8.31 1.02 5.98
N GLU A 147 -8.26 -0.28 5.72
CA GLU A 147 -9.12 -1.30 6.33
C GLU A 147 -8.65 -1.71 7.75
N HIS A 148 -7.36 -1.96 7.94
CA HIS A 148 -6.87 -2.63 9.15
C HIS A 148 -6.05 -1.76 10.12
N LEU A 149 -5.54 -0.60 9.69
CA LEU A 149 -4.74 0.25 10.57
C LEU A 149 -5.63 0.97 11.57
N GLY A 150 -5.31 0.82 12.86
CA GLY A 150 -6.05 1.48 13.94
C GLY A 150 -5.94 3.00 13.89
N ASP A 151 -6.98 3.70 14.34
CA ASP A 151 -7.13 5.14 14.13
C ASP A 151 -5.95 5.97 14.65
N HIS A 152 -5.42 5.63 15.83
CA HIS A 152 -4.28 6.36 16.39
C HIS A 152 -3.03 6.23 15.49
N ALA A 153 -2.69 5.02 15.07
CA ALA A 153 -1.55 4.78 14.19
C ALA A 153 -1.76 5.44 12.82
N TRP A 154 -3.00 5.40 12.31
CA TRP A 154 -3.36 6.06 11.06
C TRP A 154 -3.18 7.59 11.15
N ARG A 155 -3.68 8.27 12.19
CA ARG A 155 -3.49 9.73 12.37
C ARG A 155 -2.00 10.12 12.43
N GLN A 156 -1.19 9.32 13.14
CA GLN A 156 0.26 9.53 13.19
C GLN A 156 0.91 9.37 11.81
N ALA A 157 0.43 8.42 11.01
CA ALA A 157 0.89 8.23 9.64
C ALA A 157 0.52 9.41 8.73
N VAL A 158 -0.67 10.02 8.91
CA VAL A 158 -1.06 11.25 8.19
C VAL A 158 -0.10 12.40 8.52
N LEU A 159 0.17 12.66 9.81
CA LEU A 159 1.16 13.68 10.20
C LEU A 159 2.55 13.38 9.65
N LYS A 160 2.95 12.10 9.64
CA LYS A 160 4.22 11.69 9.05
C LYS A 160 4.28 12.01 7.57
N CYS A 161 3.21 11.79 6.81
CA CYS A 161 3.16 12.15 5.38
C CYS A 161 3.39 13.65 5.16
N LEU A 162 2.72 14.49 5.95
CA LEU A 162 2.94 15.94 5.92
C LEU A 162 4.39 16.32 6.25
N PHE A 163 5.00 15.61 7.19
CA PHE A 163 6.39 15.83 7.58
C PHE A 163 7.40 15.37 6.53
N THR A 164 7.19 14.21 5.89
CA THR A 164 8.11 13.62 4.91
C THR A 164 7.83 14.04 3.47
N GLY A 165 6.71 14.73 3.21
CA GLY A 165 6.29 15.16 1.88
C GLY A 165 5.69 14.04 1.03
N VAL A 166 5.09 13.02 1.65
CA VAL A 166 4.26 12.04 0.93
C VAL A 166 2.92 12.71 0.60
N PRO A 167 2.50 12.75 -0.68
CA PRO A 167 1.24 13.38 -1.06
C PRO A 167 0.04 12.74 -0.38
N ALA A 168 -0.95 13.56 0.00
CA ALA A 168 -2.20 13.08 0.59
C ALA A 168 -2.97 12.09 -0.32
N ASP A 169 -2.78 12.19 -1.64
CA ASP A 169 -3.38 11.29 -2.64
C ASP A 169 -2.90 9.84 -2.55
N GLU A 170 -1.75 9.59 -1.92
CA GLU A 170 -1.24 8.23 -1.68
C GLU A 170 -1.96 7.52 -0.52
N ILE A 171 -2.74 8.24 0.29
CA ILE A 171 -3.43 7.72 1.46
C ILE A 171 -4.79 7.16 1.03
N ALA A 172 -4.90 5.84 0.93
CA ALA A 172 -6.16 5.18 0.61
C ALA A 172 -7.22 5.45 1.69
N GLY A 173 -8.45 5.74 1.26
CA GLY A 173 -9.57 6.01 2.17
C GLY A 173 -9.41 7.29 3.00
N LEU A 174 -8.55 8.23 2.60
CA LEU A 174 -8.28 9.44 3.38
C LEU A 174 -9.53 10.26 3.68
N ALA A 175 -10.39 10.50 2.68
CA ALA A 175 -11.61 11.28 2.86
C ALA A 175 -12.54 10.62 3.89
N ASP A 176 -12.84 9.33 3.69
CA ASP A 176 -13.74 8.58 4.55
C ASP A 176 -13.23 8.48 5.99
N ARG A 177 -11.93 8.24 6.17
CA ARG A 177 -11.32 8.11 7.50
C ARG A 177 -11.12 9.45 8.19
N ALA A 178 -10.90 10.53 7.45
CA ALA A 178 -10.74 11.86 8.02
C ALA A 178 -12.07 12.50 8.41
N ALA A 179 -13.18 12.17 7.73
CA ALA A 179 -14.48 12.79 7.94
C ALA A 179 -14.90 12.75 9.42
N GLY A 180 -15.21 13.93 9.98
CA GLY A 180 -15.56 14.10 11.38
C GLY A 180 -14.45 13.80 12.42
N ASP A 181 -13.20 13.55 12.01
CA ASP A 181 -12.11 13.21 12.93
C ASP A 181 -11.56 14.46 13.64
N GLY A 182 -12.21 14.81 14.76
CA GLY A 182 -11.82 15.96 15.58
C GLY A 182 -10.43 15.86 16.22
N GLU A 183 -9.94 14.64 16.48
CA GLU A 183 -8.58 14.46 17.02
C GLU A 183 -7.53 14.70 15.93
N LEU A 184 -7.77 14.22 14.70
CA LEU A 184 -6.93 14.56 13.56
C LEU A 184 -6.94 16.07 13.31
N ALA A 185 -8.10 16.74 13.36
CA ALA A 185 -8.20 18.19 13.20
C ALA A 185 -7.32 18.93 14.22
N ARG A 186 -7.42 18.56 15.50
CA ARG A 186 -6.61 19.13 16.59
C ARG A 186 -5.11 18.91 16.35
N MET A 187 -4.72 17.70 15.95
CA MET A 187 -3.33 17.33 15.64
C MET A 187 -2.76 18.13 14.47
N LEU A 188 -3.56 18.39 13.42
CA LEU A 188 -3.17 19.21 12.27
C LEU A 188 -2.98 20.68 12.65
N ASP A 189 -3.89 21.24 13.47
CA ASP A 189 -3.75 22.61 13.98
C ASP A 189 -2.48 22.77 14.85
N ASP A 190 -2.19 21.80 15.72
CA ASP A 190 -0.95 21.76 16.50
C ASP A 190 0.29 21.73 15.59
N TYR A 191 0.28 20.86 14.57
CA TYR A 191 1.37 20.77 13.61
C TYR A 191 1.58 22.08 12.85
N ALA A 192 0.51 22.74 12.38
CA ALA A 192 0.59 24.01 11.67
C ALA A 192 1.15 25.13 12.56
N ARG A 193 0.73 25.20 13.83
CA ARG A 193 1.28 26.13 14.82
C ARG A 193 2.77 25.92 15.04
N GLU A 194 3.20 24.68 15.26
CA GLU A 194 4.60 24.32 15.48
C GLU A 194 5.49 24.66 14.27
N ARG A 195 5.00 24.42 13.05
CA ARG A 195 5.70 24.80 11.80
C ARG A 195 5.86 26.31 11.70
N THR A 196 4.79 27.06 11.93
CA THR A 196 4.77 28.52 11.82
C THR A 196 5.64 29.17 12.88
N ALA A 197 5.59 28.70 14.13
CA ALA A 197 6.44 29.18 15.22
C ALA A 197 7.93 28.96 14.93
N ALA A 198 8.27 27.88 14.23
CA ALA A 198 9.62 27.59 13.77
C ALA A 198 10.01 28.35 12.47
N GLY A 199 9.17 29.24 11.94
CA GLY A 199 9.42 29.96 10.69
C GLY A 199 9.43 29.07 9.44
N ARG A 200 8.80 27.89 9.50
CA ARG A 200 8.76 26.92 8.42
C ARG A 200 7.39 26.94 7.74
N ALA A 201 7.37 26.76 6.42
CA ALA A 201 6.12 26.68 5.65
C ALA A 201 5.25 25.49 6.10
N VAL A 202 3.94 25.71 6.10
CA VAL A 202 2.91 24.68 6.31
C VAL A 202 2.67 23.96 4.97
N PRO A 203 2.67 22.61 4.92
CA PRO A 203 2.41 21.87 3.69
C PRO A 203 0.98 22.11 3.17
N ALA A 204 0.82 22.26 1.85
CA ALA A 204 -0.49 22.54 1.23
C ALA A 204 -1.53 21.43 1.48
N ASP A 205 -1.09 20.17 1.56
CA ASP A 205 -1.96 19.03 1.88
C ASP A 205 -2.58 19.13 3.28
N LEU A 206 -2.01 19.92 4.21
CA LEU A 206 -2.58 20.08 5.54
C LEU A 206 -3.98 20.70 5.48
N ASP A 207 -4.14 21.80 4.74
CA ASP A 207 -5.43 22.50 4.64
C ASP A 207 -6.48 21.62 3.96
N ARG A 208 -6.06 20.82 2.96
CA ARG A 208 -6.90 19.84 2.30
C ARG A 208 -7.40 18.78 3.28
N ILE A 209 -6.52 18.21 4.09
CA ILE A 209 -6.91 17.17 5.08
C ILE A 209 -7.77 17.79 6.19
N LEU A 210 -7.42 18.98 6.67
CA LEU A 210 -8.18 19.69 7.69
C LEU A 210 -9.59 20.07 7.21
N ALA A 211 -9.78 20.29 5.92
CA ALA A 211 -11.12 20.46 5.35
C ALA A 211 -11.96 19.17 5.42
N LEU A 212 -11.34 18.01 5.19
CA LEU A 212 -12.01 16.70 5.28
C LEU A 212 -12.48 16.42 6.71
N THR A 213 -11.68 16.77 7.73
CA THR A 213 -12.06 16.53 9.14
C THR A 213 -13.26 17.33 9.62
N ARG A 214 -13.62 18.39 8.89
CA ARG A 214 -14.78 19.25 9.18
C ARG A 214 -16.03 18.84 8.41
N GLN A 215 -15.94 17.86 7.51
CA GLN A 215 -17.10 17.31 6.83
C GLN A 215 -17.90 16.47 7.83
N GLU A 216 -19.21 16.72 7.89
CA GLU A 216 -20.14 15.85 8.61
C GLU A 216 -20.30 14.53 7.83
N VAL A 217 -20.32 13.40 8.54
CA VAL A 217 -20.55 12.06 7.97
C VAL A 217 -22.03 11.81 7.77
#